data_AF-A0AAV5UJE6-F1
#
_entry.id   AF-A0AAV5UJE6-F1
#
_cell.length_a   1.000
_cell.length_b   1.000
_cell.length_c   1.000
_cell.angle_alpha   90.00
_cell.angle_beta   90.00
_cell.angle_gamma   90.00
#
_symmetry.space_group_name_H-M   'P 1'
#
loop_
_entity.id
_entity.type
_entity.pdbx_description
1 polymer ?
#
loop_
_entity_poly.entity_id
_entity_poly.type
_entity_poly.pdbx_seq_one_letter_code
_entity_poly.pdbx_strand_id
1 'polypeptide(L)'
;VSTEGCARTTNASANQNLTGRIVKEHIVTRAAPIPAPTTKCALGTNRKSFRRGFSCVCKPGLIGQYCEQTIHNPSDKEDERDLEQCSLSGCSELAGNGVCNQECNHFACEYDGGDCSEGTKPFERCQHKLFCAHRFHDGQCDERCNNEDCLFDGFDCAGPDPAARKNPTWADLPLIFLVKPETFEMEIDTTLNALTERLKTNVNIKNTDGEMDLFE
;
A
#
# COMPACT_ATOMS: atom_id res chain seq x y z
N VAL A 1 -23.37 61.37 22.37
CA VAL A 1 -23.19 60.68 21.08
C VAL A 1 -24.32 59.64 20.99
N SER A 2 -25.31 59.92 20.13
CA SER A 2 -26.59 59.20 19.92
C SER A 2 -26.41 57.70 19.65
N THR A 3 -27.10 56.77 20.33
CA THR A 3 -28.49 56.25 20.23
C THR A 3 -28.85 55.43 18.98
N GLU A 4 -29.10 54.14 19.23
CA GLU A 4 -30.23 53.28 18.78
C GLU A 4 -30.65 53.19 17.30
N GLY A 5 -30.66 51.95 16.78
CA GLY A 5 -31.91 51.25 16.44
C GLY A 5 -32.57 51.41 15.05
N CYS A 6 -32.79 50.26 14.40
CA CYS A 6 -33.92 49.90 13.51
C CYS A 6 -33.87 50.33 12.02
N ALA A 7 -34.00 49.36 11.11
CA ALA A 7 -35.19 49.15 10.26
C ALA A 7 -34.91 48.51 8.88
N ARG A 8 -35.92 47.77 8.44
CA ARG A 8 -36.07 47.00 7.20
C ARG A 8 -36.36 47.89 5.96
N THR A 9 -36.11 47.30 4.79
CA THR A 9 -36.79 47.48 3.47
C THR A 9 -36.64 48.88 2.82
N THR A 10 -36.50 49.11 1.51
CA THR A 10 -37.08 48.51 0.29
C THR A 10 -36.23 48.87 -0.95
N ASN A 11 -36.44 48.08 -2.02
CA ASN A 11 -36.14 48.27 -3.45
C ASN A 11 -35.71 49.66 -3.98
N ALA A 12 -34.66 49.68 -4.81
CA ALA A 12 -34.64 50.43 -6.06
C ALA A 12 -33.66 49.82 -7.08
N SER A 13 -34.17 49.59 -8.29
CA SER A 13 -33.49 49.04 -9.47
C SER A 13 -32.18 49.73 -9.85
N ALA A 14 -31.18 48.93 -10.21
CA ALA A 14 -30.27 49.27 -11.30
C ALA A 14 -29.81 47.98 -12.00
N ASN A 15 -30.36 47.79 -13.19
CA ASN A 15 -30.06 46.76 -14.15
C ASN A 15 -28.61 46.93 -14.64
N GLN A 16 -27.71 45.99 -14.33
CA GLN A 16 -26.46 45.82 -15.08
C GLN A 16 -26.18 44.33 -15.26
N ASN A 17 -26.41 43.87 -16.49
CA ASN A 17 -25.86 42.64 -17.04
C ASN A 17 -24.34 42.58 -16.78
N LEU A 18 -23.91 41.72 -15.86
CA LEU A 18 -22.52 41.27 -15.79
C LEU A 18 -22.53 39.74 -15.82
N THR A 19 -22.37 39.22 -17.02
CA THR A 19 -22.01 37.84 -17.30
C THR A 19 -20.62 37.56 -16.72
N GLY A 20 -20.57 37.22 -15.43
CA GLY A 20 -19.36 36.79 -14.73
C GLY A 20 -18.95 35.38 -15.19
N ARG A 21 -17.96 35.32 -16.07
CA ARG A 21 -17.28 34.10 -16.52
C ARG A 21 -16.47 33.54 -15.35
N ILE A 22 -16.86 32.39 -14.81
CA ILE A 22 -16.02 31.64 -13.86
C ILE A 22 -14.75 31.24 -14.60
N VAL A 23 -13.63 31.90 -14.28
CA VAL A 23 -12.31 31.46 -14.73
C VAL A 23 -11.92 30.30 -13.82
N LYS A 24 -12.09 29.06 -14.30
CA LYS A 24 -11.40 27.91 -13.71
C LYS A 24 -9.91 28.12 -13.98
N GLU A 25 -9.19 28.67 -13.01
CA GLU A 25 -7.73 28.56 -13.01
C GLU A 25 -7.40 27.08 -12.81
N HIS A 26 -7.09 26.41 -13.91
CA HIS A 26 -6.37 25.15 -13.89
C HIS A 26 -4.98 25.47 -13.34
N ILE A 27 -4.75 25.19 -12.06
CA ILE A 27 -3.39 25.02 -11.54
C ILE A 27 -2.86 23.75 -12.20
N VAL A 28 -2.30 23.90 -13.39
CA VAL A 28 -1.45 22.90 -14.01
C VAL A 28 -0.14 22.95 -13.24
N THR A 29 -0.03 22.20 -12.15
CA THR A 29 1.28 21.77 -11.69
C THR A 29 1.89 21.02 -12.87
N ARG A 30 2.90 21.62 -13.50
CA ARG A 30 3.70 20.93 -14.49
C ARG A 30 4.27 19.70 -13.79
N ALA A 31 3.68 18.54 -14.03
CA ALA A 31 4.35 17.27 -13.78
C ALA A 31 5.72 17.37 -14.45
N ALA A 32 6.77 17.07 -13.70
CA ALA A 32 8.10 16.95 -14.28
C ALA A 32 7.99 16.03 -15.51
N PRO A 33 8.66 16.35 -16.64
CA PRO A 33 8.56 15.53 -17.83
C PRO A 33 8.91 14.08 -17.48
N ILE A 34 7.99 13.16 -17.77
CA ILE A 34 8.23 11.71 -17.65
C ILE A 34 9.47 11.42 -18.50
N PRO A 35 10.58 10.93 -17.92
CA PRO A 35 11.78 10.64 -18.69
C PRO A 35 11.43 9.62 -19.77
N ALA A 36 11.85 9.89 -21.01
CA ALA A 36 11.63 9.00 -22.14
C ALA A 36 12.18 7.59 -21.82
N PRO A 37 11.57 6.50 -22.33
CA PRO A 37 12.01 5.14 -22.06
C PRO A 37 13.48 4.98 -22.48
N THR A 38 14.35 4.81 -21.49
CA THR A 38 15.79 4.73 -21.68
C THR A 38 16.14 3.35 -22.25
N THR A 39 16.63 3.30 -23.48
CA THR A 39 17.10 2.04 -24.11
C THR A 39 18.50 1.61 -23.65
N LYS A 40 18.97 2.12 -22.49
CA LYS A 40 20.34 1.96 -22.00
C LYS A 40 20.36 1.83 -20.47
N CYS A 41 21.20 0.92 -19.97
CA CYS A 41 21.48 0.79 -18.54
C CYS A 41 22.17 2.04 -17.99
N ALA A 42 21.99 2.31 -16.69
CA ALA A 42 22.62 3.40 -15.97
C ALA A 42 24.16 3.31 -16.03
N LEU A 43 24.80 4.48 -15.96
CA LEU A 43 26.23 4.62 -16.14
C LEU A 43 27.01 3.71 -15.18
N GLY A 44 27.93 2.92 -15.75
CA GLY A 44 28.77 2.01 -14.99
C GLY A 44 28.12 0.68 -14.61
N THR A 45 26.92 0.34 -15.08
CA THR A 45 26.31 -0.98 -14.88
C THR A 45 26.52 -1.90 -16.09
N ASN A 46 26.40 -3.21 -15.89
CA ASN A 46 26.68 -4.20 -16.94
C ASN A 46 25.41 -4.53 -17.73
N ARG A 47 25.51 -4.54 -19.05
CA ARG A 47 24.41 -4.94 -19.94
C ARG A 47 24.53 -6.42 -20.30
N LYS A 48 23.48 -7.20 -20.05
CA LYS A 48 23.37 -8.60 -20.46
C LYS A 48 22.45 -8.69 -21.69
N SER A 49 23.03 -8.97 -22.85
CA SER A 49 22.30 -9.00 -24.12
C SER A 49 21.76 -10.41 -24.43
N PHE A 50 20.56 -10.48 -25.01
CA PHE A 50 19.91 -11.71 -25.44
C PHE A 50 19.52 -11.61 -26.92
N ARG A 51 19.12 -12.73 -27.55
CA ARG A 51 18.73 -12.73 -28.99
C ARG A 51 17.58 -11.76 -29.33
N ARG A 52 16.76 -11.37 -28.35
CA ARG A 52 15.73 -10.32 -28.46
C ARG A 52 15.74 -9.42 -27.22
N GLY A 53 16.69 -8.48 -27.16
CA GLY A 53 16.72 -7.43 -26.14
C GLY A 53 17.91 -7.54 -25.18
N PHE A 54 17.80 -6.86 -24.04
CA PHE A 54 18.83 -6.83 -23.02
C PHE A 54 18.23 -6.62 -21.64
N SER A 55 18.97 -7.03 -20.60
CA SER A 55 18.68 -6.74 -19.20
C SER A 55 19.92 -6.10 -18.56
N CYS A 56 19.71 -5.22 -17.59
CA CYS A 56 20.79 -4.55 -16.88
C CYS A 56 21.11 -5.29 -15.58
N VAL A 57 22.40 -5.53 -15.34
CA VAL A 57 22.91 -6.09 -14.10
C VAL A 57 23.35 -4.93 -13.23
N CYS A 58 22.56 -4.65 -12.21
CA CYS A 58 22.79 -3.50 -11.34
C CYS A 58 23.95 -3.76 -10.38
N LYS A 59 24.76 -2.73 -10.18
CA LYS A 59 25.78 -2.72 -9.13
C LYS A 59 25.10 -2.65 -7.76
N PRO A 60 25.77 -3.07 -6.68
CA PRO A 60 25.29 -2.82 -5.32
C PRO A 60 24.98 -1.33 -5.17
N GLY A 61 23.79 -1.01 -4.67
CA GLY A 61 23.34 0.38 -4.55
C GLY A 61 22.48 0.90 -5.70
N LEU A 62 22.18 0.09 -6.73
CA LEU A 62 21.30 0.49 -7.85
C LEU A 62 20.22 -0.56 -8.15
N ILE A 63 19.05 -0.10 -8.61
CA ILE A 63 17.86 -0.92 -8.91
C ILE A 63 17.08 -0.32 -10.09
N GLY A 64 16.05 -1.03 -10.57
CA GLY A 64 15.24 -0.64 -11.74
C GLY A 64 15.60 -1.44 -12.99
N GLN A 65 14.72 -1.45 -13.99
CA GLN A 65 14.91 -2.22 -15.24
C GLN A 65 16.21 -1.84 -15.96
N TYR A 66 16.62 -0.59 -15.81
CA TYR A 66 17.83 -0.02 -16.38
C TYR A 66 18.82 0.44 -15.30
N CYS A 67 18.68 0.00 -14.05
CA CYS A 67 19.50 0.42 -12.90
C CYS A 67 19.49 1.94 -12.64
N GLU A 68 18.40 2.61 -13.02
CA GLU A 68 18.22 4.05 -12.99
C GLU A 68 17.89 4.62 -11.60
N GLN A 69 17.63 3.76 -10.62
CA GLN A 69 17.28 4.13 -9.25
C GLN A 69 18.41 3.74 -8.30
N THR A 70 18.65 4.52 -7.24
CA THR A 70 19.61 4.20 -6.18
C THR A 70 18.93 3.47 -5.01
N ILE A 71 19.63 2.52 -4.39
CA ILE A 71 19.19 1.91 -3.11
C ILE A 71 19.20 2.95 -1.99
N HIS A 72 20.04 3.99 -2.10
CA HIS A 72 19.89 5.23 -1.34
C HIS A 72 18.63 5.96 -1.82
N ASN A 73 17.51 5.44 -1.37
CA ASN A 73 16.18 6.01 -1.45
C ASN A 73 15.95 6.79 -0.13
N PRO A 74 15.01 7.74 -0.08
CA PRO A 74 14.60 8.42 1.17
C PRO A 74 14.24 7.48 2.35
N SER A 75 14.08 6.18 2.10
CA SER A 75 13.88 5.13 3.10
C SER A 75 15.03 5.01 4.12
N ASP A 76 16.29 5.26 3.73
CA ASP A 76 17.41 5.17 4.70
C ASP A 76 17.24 6.15 5.87
N LYS A 77 16.55 7.29 5.65
CA LYS A 77 16.21 8.24 6.71
C LYS A 77 14.91 7.89 7.44
N GLU A 78 14.00 7.15 6.81
CA GLU A 78 12.77 6.71 7.46
C GLU A 78 13.10 5.63 8.48
N ASP A 79 13.97 4.70 8.13
CA ASP A 79 14.44 3.65 9.02
C ASP A 79 15.18 4.16 10.23
N GLU A 80 16.07 5.13 10.03
CA GLU A 80 16.83 5.69 11.13
C GLU A 80 15.89 6.36 12.14
N ARG A 81 14.79 6.96 11.64
CA ARG A 81 13.72 7.50 12.49
C ARG A 81 12.90 6.41 13.14
N ASP A 82 12.54 5.36 12.42
CA ASP A 82 11.73 4.27 12.97
C ASP A 82 12.53 3.48 14.02
N LEU A 83 13.82 3.22 13.80
CA LEU A 83 14.73 2.61 14.79
C LEU A 83 14.92 3.49 16.02
N GLU A 84 15.06 4.81 15.84
CA GLU A 84 15.10 5.76 16.95
C GLU A 84 13.77 5.73 17.72
N GLN A 85 12.64 5.70 17.02
CA GLN A 85 11.31 5.61 17.62
C GLN A 85 11.12 4.28 18.37
N CYS A 86 11.56 3.14 17.82
CA CYS A 86 11.54 1.85 18.51
C CYS A 86 12.26 1.95 19.85
N SER A 87 13.43 2.61 19.85
CA SER A 87 14.28 2.77 21.05
C SER A 87 13.62 3.69 22.09
N LEU A 88 13.01 4.79 21.65
CA LEU A 88 12.30 5.73 22.52
C LEU A 88 11.01 5.13 23.12
N SER A 89 10.30 4.32 22.35
CA SER A 89 9.07 3.64 22.78
C SER A 89 9.34 2.41 23.65
N GLY A 90 10.59 1.99 23.83
CA GLY A 90 10.93 0.80 24.61
C GLY A 90 10.47 -0.51 23.95
N CYS A 91 10.38 -0.54 22.61
CA CYS A 91 9.83 -1.68 21.88
C CYS A 91 10.56 -3.01 22.13
N SER A 92 11.82 -2.97 22.58
CA SER A 92 12.55 -4.19 22.97
C SER A 92 11.93 -4.94 24.16
N GLU A 93 11.21 -4.26 25.04
CA GLU A 93 10.51 -4.87 26.18
C GLU A 93 9.09 -5.32 25.83
N LEU A 94 8.51 -4.72 24.77
CA LEU A 94 7.16 -4.99 24.31
C LEU A 94 7.11 -6.10 23.26
N ALA A 95 8.16 -6.24 22.45
CA ALA A 95 8.21 -7.18 21.34
C ALA A 95 7.90 -8.64 21.74
N GLY A 96 6.94 -9.25 21.04
CA GLY A 96 6.60 -10.67 21.18
C GLY A 96 5.94 -11.03 22.51
N ASN A 97 5.24 -10.08 23.14
CA ASN A 97 4.50 -10.28 24.38
C ASN A 97 3.05 -10.80 24.14
N GLY A 98 2.63 -10.90 22.87
CA GLY A 98 1.30 -11.34 22.46
C GLY A 98 0.26 -10.21 22.35
N VAL A 99 0.67 -8.95 22.46
CA VAL A 99 -0.17 -7.75 22.32
C VAL A 99 0.45 -6.85 21.28
N CYS A 100 -0.27 -6.58 20.19
CA CYS A 100 0.22 -5.65 19.18
C CYS A 100 0.26 -4.19 19.70
N ASN A 101 1.47 -3.70 19.99
CA ASN A 101 1.76 -2.30 20.29
C ASN A 101 1.93 -1.50 18.98
N GLN A 102 0.99 -0.62 18.66
CA GLN A 102 0.99 0.13 17.40
C GLN A 102 2.20 1.05 17.23
N GLU A 103 2.71 1.61 18.32
CA GLU A 103 3.96 2.38 18.38
C GLU A 103 5.21 1.56 18.03
N CYS A 104 5.10 0.22 18.05
CA CYS A 104 6.13 -0.74 17.69
C CYS A 104 5.82 -1.49 16.38
N ASN A 105 4.69 -1.15 15.72
CA ASN A 105 4.23 -1.78 14.49
C ASN A 105 4.95 -1.23 13.24
N HIS A 106 6.28 -1.23 13.29
CA HIS A 106 7.15 -0.79 12.22
C HIS A 106 8.05 -1.94 11.78
N PHE A 107 8.42 -1.97 10.49
CA PHE A 107 9.34 -2.98 9.97
C PHE A 107 10.68 -2.98 10.74
N ALA A 108 11.16 -1.80 11.12
CA ALA A 108 12.37 -1.62 11.92
C ALA A 108 12.32 -2.28 13.31
N CYS A 109 11.13 -2.38 13.93
CA CYS A 109 10.91 -3.08 15.20
C CYS A 109 10.36 -4.51 15.00
N GLU A 110 10.50 -5.07 13.80
CA GLU A 110 9.94 -6.38 13.40
C GLU A 110 8.43 -6.52 13.67
N TYR A 111 7.66 -5.44 13.50
CA TYR A 111 6.22 -5.42 13.78
C TYR A 111 5.89 -5.87 15.21
N ASP A 112 6.54 -5.22 16.18
CA ASP A 112 6.45 -5.54 17.61
C ASP A 112 6.85 -6.99 17.92
N GLY A 113 7.99 -7.42 17.37
CA GLY A 113 8.45 -8.81 17.50
C GLY A 113 7.53 -9.84 16.85
N GLY A 114 6.64 -9.40 15.96
CA GLY A 114 5.65 -10.22 15.28
C GLY A 114 4.24 -10.12 15.85
N ASP A 115 4.03 -9.46 16.99
CA ASP A 115 2.70 -9.37 17.60
C ASP A 115 1.68 -8.62 16.71
N CYS A 116 2.17 -7.68 15.89
CA CYS A 116 1.33 -6.95 14.92
C CYS A 116 1.27 -7.60 13.53
N SER A 117 2.00 -8.71 13.31
CA SER A 117 2.06 -9.42 12.03
C SER A 117 1.67 -10.89 12.15
N GLU A 118 0.95 -11.27 13.19
CA GLU A 118 0.54 -12.67 13.47
C GLU A 118 1.75 -13.63 13.52
N GLY A 119 2.87 -13.16 14.08
CA GLY A 119 4.12 -13.91 14.19
C GLY A 119 4.85 -14.13 12.86
N THR A 120 4.41 -13.50 11.77
CA THR A 120 5.01 -13.66 10.44
C THR A 120 6.06 -12.59 10.14
N LYS A 121 6.89 -12.85 9.12
CA LYS A 121 7.83 -11.88 8.53
C LYS A 121 7.38 -11.55 7.09
N PRO A 122 6.42 -10.62 6.90
CA PRO A 122 5.68 -10.49 5.64
C PRO A 122 6.56 -10.22 4.42
N PHE A 123 7.65 -9.45 4.61
CA PHE A 123 8.57 -9.07 3.55
C PHE A 123 9.85 -9.91 3.51
N GLU A 124 9.92 -11.07 4.18
CA GLU A 124 11.17 -11.84 4.30
C GLU A 124 11.79 -12.25 2.95
N ARG A 125 10.95 -12.40 1.92
CA ARG A 125 11.37 -12.78 0.57
C ARG A 125 11.56 -11.58 -0.37
N CYS A 126 11.09 -10.40 0.02
CA CYS A 126 11.14 -9.21 -0.81
C CYS A 126 12.58 -8.72 -1.00
N GLN A 127 12.98 -8.43 -2.25
CA GLN A 127 14.31 -7.84 -2.51
C GLN A 127 14.47 -6.45 -1.87
N HIS A 128 13.37 -5.73 -1.73
CA HIS A 128 13.32 -4.35 -1.23
C HIS A 128 12.47 -4.24 0.03
N LYS A 129 12.68 -5.18 0.98
CA LYS A 129 11.85 -5.41 2.17
C LYS A 129 11.37 -4.12 2.81
N LEU A 130 12.34 -3.28 3.15
CA LEU A 130 12.11 -2.06 3.88
C LEU A 130 11.27 -1.04 3.11
N PHE A 131 11.72 -0.71 1.90
CA PHE A 131 11.02 0.25 1.06
C PHE A 131 9.58 -0.19 0.81
N CYS A 132 9.39 -1.47 0.47
CA CYS A 132 8.06 -2.01 0.22
C CYS A 132 7.22 -2.13 1.49
N ALA A 133 7.82 -2.32 2.66
CA ALA A 133 7.11 -2.31 3.94
C ALA A 133 6.53 -0.92 4.28
N HIS A 134 7.27 0.16 4.00
CA HIS A 134 6.79 1.53 4.23
C HIS A 134 5.73 1.98 3.22
N ARG A 135 5.75 1.41 2.01
CA ARG A 135 4.86 1.76 0.90
C ARG A 135 3.66 0.84 0.75
N PHE A 136 3.64 -0.25 1.52
CA PHE A 136 2.58 -1.23 1.47
C PHE A 136 1.21 -0.60 1.71
N HIS A 137 0.36 -0.64 0.70
CA HIS A 137 -1.01 -0.13 0.75
C HIS A 137 -1.11 1.37 1.07
N ASP A 138 -0.15 2.18 0.61
CA ASP A 138 -0.17 3.64 0.75
C ASP A 138 -1.07 4.34 -0.30
N GLY A 139 -1.60 3.59 -1.26
CA GLY A 139 -2.48 4.04 -2.34
C GLY A 139 -1.72 4.55 -3.58
N GLN A 140 -0.40 4.47 -3.61
CA GLN A 140 0.45 4.78 -4.77
C GLN A 140 1.04 3.49 -5.32
N CYS A 141 0.93 3.27 -6.63
CA CYS A 141 1.54 2.10 -7.25
C CYS A 141 3.07 2.23 -7.35
N ASP A 142 3.77 1.43 -6.55
CA ASP A 142 5.20 1.17 -6.59
C ASP A 142 5.48 -0.15 -7.34
N GLU A 143 5.64 -0.09 -8.66
CA GLU A 143 5.81 -1.27 -9.54
C GLU A 143 6.96 -2.22 -9.12
N ARG A 144 7.97 -1.72 -8.40
CA ARG A 144 9.06 -2.54 -7.85
C ARG A 144 8.62 -3.44 -6.67
N CYS A 145 7.56 -3.06 -5.97
CA CYS A 145 6.92 -3.80 -4.88
C CYS A 145 5.75 -4.65 -5.38
N ASN A 146 5.29 -4.43 -6.61
CA ASN A 146 4.21 -5.16 -7.26
C ASN A 146 4.61 -6.57 -7.73
N ASN A 147 5.02 -7.43 -6.79
CA ASN A 147 5.32 -8.84 -7.02
C ASN A 147 4.99 -9.68 -5.77
N GLU A 148 4.92 -11.00 -5.92
CA GLU A 148 4.50 -11.94 -4.86
C GLU A 148 5.40 -11.85 -3.61
N ASP A 149 6.72 -11.81 -3.78
CA ASP A 149 7.67 -11.75 -2.66
C ASP A 149 7.57 -10.44 -1.86
N CYS A 150 7.00 -9.38 -2.47
CA CYS A 150 6.75 -8.07 -1.87
C CYS A 150 5.25 -7.77 -1.69
N LEU A 151 4.40 -8.81 -1.68
CA LEU A 151 2.97 -8.74 -1.38
C LEU A 151 2.16 -7.82 -2.32
N PHE A 152 2.57 -7.75 -3.58
CA PHE A 152 1.90 -6.99 -4.64
C PHE A 152 1.63 -5.52 -4.29
N ASP A 153 2.53 -4.90 -3.51
CA ASP A 153 2.41 -3.51 -3.10
C ASP A 153 1.07 -3.17 -2.41
N GLY A 154 0.55 -4.11 -1.62
CA GLY A 154 -0.77 -3.93 -0.99
C GLY A 154 -1.93 -3.81 -1.98
N PHE A 155 -1.72 -4.23 -3.23
CA PHE A 155 -2.62 -4.07 -4.36
C PHE A 155 -2.84 -2.63 -4.83
N ASP A 156 -1.95 -1.68 -4.53
CA ASP A 156 -2.06 -0.30 -5.00
C ASP A 156 -1.88 -0.18 -6.52
N CYS A 157 -1.17 -1.13 -7.12
CA CYS A 157 -1.06 -1.29 -8.57
C CYS A 157 -2.24 -2.03 -9.21
N ALA A 158 -3.12 -2.64 -8.40
CA ALA A 158 -4.31 -3.29 -8.93
C ALA A 158 -5.30 -2.21 -9.35
N GLY A 159 -5.37 -1.94 -10.66
CA GLY A 159 -6.33 -1.02 -11.24
C GLY A 159 -7.78 -1.34 -10.81
N PRO A 160 -8.73 -0.41 -11.06
CA PRO A 160 -10.10 -0.53 -10.56
C PRO A 160 -10.90 -1.68 -11.19
N ASP A 161 -10.37 -2.34 -12.22
CA ASP A 161 -11.03 -3.44 -12.92
C ASP A 161 -10.55 -4.81 -12.40
N PRO A 162 -11.37 -5.54 -11.64
CA PRO A 162 -11.05 -6.90 -11.18
C PRO A 162 -10.90 -7.90 -12.34
N ALA A 163 -11.53 -7.65 -13.50
CA ALA A 163 -11.51 -8.54 -14.66
C ALA A 163 -10.18 -8.50 -15.42
N ALA A 164 -9.32 -7.50 -15.17
CA ALA A 164 -7.98 -7.42 -15.73
C ALA A 164 -7.00 -8.43 -15.09
N ARG A 165 -7.35 -9.03 -13.94
CA ARG A 165 -6.53 -10.02 -13.23
C ARG A 165 -6.61 -11.36 -13.96
N LYS A 166 -5.69 -11.59 -14.90
CA LYS A 166 -5.56 -12.85 -15.64
C LYS A 166 -4.59 -13.78 -14.94
N ASN A 167 -4.93 -15.08 -14.90
CA ASN A 167 -4.20 -16.21 -14.29
C ASN A 167 -4.47 -16.43 -12.80
N PRO A 168 -5.66 -16.96 -12.43
CA PRO A 168 -5.93 -17.34 -11.05
C PRO A 168 -5.01 -18.49 -10.64
N THR A 169 -4.20 -18.25 -9.60
CA THR A 169 -3.50 -19.29 -8.84
C THR A 169 -4.36 -19.66 -7.64
N TRP A 170 -4.56 -20.95 -7.42
CA TRP A 170 -5.22 -21.47 -6.22
C TRP A 170 -4.17 -21.67 -5.13
N ALA A 171 -4.48 -21.22 -3.92
CA ALA A 171 -3.65 -21.42 -2.74
C ALA A 171 -4.56 -21.70 -1.55
N ASP A 172 -4.22 -22.72 -0.76
CA ASP A 172 -4.90 -23.02 0.50
C ASP A 172 -4.31 -22.11 1.59
N LEU A 173 -5.15 -21.30 2.24
CA LEU A 173 -4.76 -20.40 3.31
C LEU A 173 -5.46 -20.82 4.62
N PRO A 174 -4.74 -21.43 5.59
CA PRO A 174 -5.32 -21.72 6.88
C PRO A 174 -5.55 -20.40 7.64
N LEU A 175 -6.78 -20.18 8.11
CA LEU A 175 -7.17 -19.02 8.92
C LEU A 175 -7.73 -19.50 10.25
N ILE A 176 -7.29 -18.88 11.35
CA ILE A 176 -7.78 -19.16 12.70
C ILE A 176 -8.70 -18.02 13.09
N PHE A 177 -9.95 -18.34 13.43
CA PHE A 177 -10.93 -17.37 13.90
C PHE A 177 -11.21 -17.58 15.38
N LEU A 178 -11.07 -16.52 16.19
CA LEU A 178 -11.38 -16.56 17.63
C LEU A 178 -12.87 -16.38 17.89
N VAL A 179 -13.68 -17.26 17.32
CA VAL A 179 -15.14 -17.29 17.45
C VAL A 179 -15.61 -18.73 17.61
N LYS A 180 -16.80 -18.91 18.19
CA LYS A 180 -17.40 -20.25 18.27
C LYS A 180 -17.84 -20.73 16.88
N PRO A 181 -17.72 -22.03 16.54
CA PRO A 181 -18.09 -22.55 15.23
C PRO A 181 -19.52 -22.19 14.81
N GLU A 182 -20.49 -22.30 15.73
CA GLU A 182 -21.89 -22.02 15.41
C GLU A 182 -22.12 -20.52 15.11
N THR A 183 -21.29 -19.66 15.69
CA THR A 183 -21.32 -18.22 15.40
C THR A 183 -20.69 -17.93 14.04
N PHE A 184 -19.58 -18.60 13.72
CA PHE A 184 -18.91 -18.47 12.44
C PHE A 184 -19.81 -18.90 11.27
N GLU A 185 -20.51 -20.01 11.42
CA GLU A 185 -21.43 -20.52 10.39
C GLU A 185 -22.53 -19.50 10.03
N MET A 186 -23.01 -18.71 10.99
CA MET A 186 -24.00 -17.66 10.73
C MET A 186 -23.44 -16.42 10.01
N GLU A 187 -22.12 -16.20 10.10
CA GLU A 187 -21.45 -15.02 9.55
C GLU A 187 -20.56 -15.33 8.34
N ILE A 188 -20.54 -16.59 7.89
CA ILE A 188 -19.64 -17.13 6.87
C ILE A 188 -19.57 -16.26 5.61
N ASP A 189 -20.73 -15.85 5.07
CA ASP A 189 -20.80 -15.02 3.86
C ASP A 189 -20.20 -13.63 4.10
N THR A 190 -20.46 -13.05 5.28
CA THR A 190 -19.92 -11.74 5.66
C THR A 190 -18.40 -11.81 5.77
N THR A 191 -17.87 -12.85 6.42
CA THR A 191 -16.43 -13.07 6.55
C THR A 191 -15.76 -13.30 5.20
N LEU A 192 -16.32 -14.16 4.34
CA LEU A 192 -15.77 -14.43 3.01
C LEU A 192 -15.80 -13.19 2.11
N ASN A 193 -16.84 -12.36 2.20
CA ASN A 193 -16.90 -11.08 1.50
C ASN A 193 -15.82 -10.12 1.98
N ALA A 194 -15.65 -9.98 3.31
CA ALA A 194 -14.60 -9.15 3.88
C ALA A 194 -13.20 -9.63 3.46
N LEU A 195 -12.94 -10.94 3.43
CA LEU A 195 -11.67 -11.49 2.95
C LEU A 195 -11.48 -11.25 1.45
N THR A 196 -12.52 -11.45 0.64
CA THR A 196 -12.50 -11.21 -0.81
C THR A 196 -12.14 -9.76 -1.13
N GLU A 197 -12.70 -8.81 -0.38
CA GLU A 197 -12.40 -7.38 -0.53
C GLU A 197 -10.96 -7.01 -0.15
N ARG A 198 -10.39 -7.69 0.85
CA ARG A 198 -9.06 -7.40 1.39
C ARG A 198 -7.96 -8.06 0.56
N LEU A 199 -8.14 -9.33 0.23
CA LEU A 199 -7.20 -10.10 -0.59
C LEU A 199 -7.34 -9.82 -2.09
N LYS A 200 -8.36 -9.05 -2.50
CA LYS A 200 -8.63 -8.71 -3.91
C LYS A 200 -8.70 -9.98 -4.78
N THR A 201 -9.27 -11.06 -4.24
CA THR A 201 -9.46 -12.34 -4.91
C THR A 201 -10.69 -13.03 -4.37
N ASN A 202 -11.22 -14.04 -5.07
CA ASN A 202 -12.33 -14.82 -4.56
C ASN A 202 -11.84 -15.79 -3.48
N VAL A 203 -12.45 -15.75 -2.31
CA VAL A 203 -12.16 -16.66 -1.19
C VAL A 203 -13.35 -17.60 -1.02
N ASN A 204 -13.07 -18.90 -0.92
CA ASN A 204 -14.07 -19.92 -0.65
C ASN A 204 -13.53 -20.86 0.43
N ILE A 205 -14.43 -21.43 1.24
CA ILE A 205 -14.05 -22.48 2.17
C ILE A 205 -13.84 -23.76 1.39
N LYS A 206 -12.72 -24.42 1.69
CA LYS A 206 -12.41 -25.73 1.11
C LYS A 206 -13.45 -26.75 1.58
N ASN A 207 -13.90 -27.59 0.65
CA ASN A 207 -14.85 -28.65 0.93
C ASN A 207 -14.18 -30.00 0.66
N THR A 208 -14.12 -30.86 1.67
CA THR A 208 -13.60 -32.21 1.57
C THR A 208 -14.75 -33.17 1.85
N ASP A 209 -15.01 -34.07 0.89
CA ASP A 209 -16.06 -35.10 0.99
C ASP A 209 -17.49 -34.60 1.29
N GLY A 210 -17.79 -33.35 0.91
CA GLY A 210 -19.11 -32.73 1.11
C GLY A 210 -19.21 -31.90 2.38
N GLU A 211 -18.22 -31.93 3.26
CA GLU A 211 -18.15 -31.14 4.48
C GLU A 211 -17.22 -29.93 4.30
N MET A 212 -17.56 -28.83 4.97
CA MET A 212 -16.69 -27.65 5.02
C MET A 212 -15.52 -27.94 5.94
N ASP A 213 -14.29 -27.61 5.50
CA ASP A 213 -13.07 -27.79 6.30
C ASP A 213 -13.01 -26.73 7.44
N LEU A 214 -13.85 -26.91 8.45
CA LEU A 214 -13.91 -26.12 9.69
C LEU A 214 -13.51 -27.01 10.87
N PHE A 215 -12.58 -26.52 11.69
CA PHE A 215 -12.00 -27.29 12.79
C PHE A 215 -12.08 -26.49 14.10
N GLU A 216 -12.33 -27.19 15.20
CA GLU A 216 -12.25 -26.66 16.59
C GLU A 216 -10.84 -26.80 17.18
#